data_AF-A0A1A6FXK7-F1
#
_entry.id   AF-A0A1A6FXK7-F1
#
_cell.length_a   1.000
_cell.length_b   1.000
_cell.length_c   1.000
_cell.angle_alpha   90.00
_cell.angle_beta   90.00
_cell.angle_gamma   90.00
#
_symmetry.space_group_name_H-M   'P 1'
#
loop_
_entity.id
_entity.type
_entity.pdbx_description
1 polymer ?
#
loop_
_entity_poly.entity_id
_entity_poly.type
_entity_poly.pdbx_seq_one_letter_code
_entity_poly.pdbx_strand_id
1 'polypeptide(L)' 'KNPDDPSAAEKFKEINNAHIILTDVSKRNIYDKYGSLGLYVAEQFGEENVNTYFMLSSWWA' A
#
# COMPACT_ATOMS: atom_id res chain seq x y z
N LYS A 1 -22.03 20.58 3.61
CA LYS A 1 -21.02 20.00 4.53
C LYS A 1 -21.78 18.96 5.35
N ASN A 2 -21.40 17.69 5.28
CA ASN A 2 -22.02 16.61 6.07
C ASN A 2 -21.11 16.34 7.28
N PRO A 3 -21.40 16.92 8.45
CA PRO A 3 -20.51 16.88 9.61
C PRO A 3 -20.58 15.59 10.46
N ASP A 4 -21.52 14.67 10.23
CA ASP A 4 -21.85 13.61 11.21
C ASP A 4 -21.86 12.18 10.65
N ASP A 5 -21.19 11.92 9.53
CA ASP A 5 -21.10 10.57 8.98
C ASP A 5 -19.70 9.97 9.22
N PRO A 6 -19.48 9.21 10.30
CA PRO A 6 -18.19 8.56 10.56
C PRO A 6 -17.79 7.60 9.43
N SER A 7 -18.76 7.05 8.70
CA SER A 7 -18.50 6.21 7.52
C SER A 7 -18.02 7.03 6.32
N ALA A 8 -18.35 8.32 6.22
CA ALA A 8 -17.76 9.19 5.22
C ALA A 8 -16.27 9.45 5.51
N ALA A 9 -15.89 9.64 6.78
CA ALA A 9 -14.49 9.81 7.17
C ALA A 9 -13.64 8.56 6.85
N GLU A 10 -14.18 7.35 7.06
CA GLU A 10 -13.54 6.10 6.65
C GLU A 10 -13.40 6.01 5.12
N LYS A 11 -14.47 6.27 4.36
CA LYS A 11 -14.41 6.27 2.89
C LYS A 11 -13.40 7.27 2.35
N PHE A 12 -13.31 8.45 2.94
CA PHE A 12 -12.31 9.45 2.53
C PHE A 12 -10.88 8.98 2.82
N LYS A 13 -10.64 8.29 3.94
CA LYS A 13 -9.33 7.68 4.23
C LYS A 13 -8.98 6.60 3.21
N GLU A 14 -9.91 5.71 2.89
CA GLU A 14 -9.71 4.67 1.88
C GLU A 14 -9.44 5.26 0.49
N ILE A 15 -10.23 6.25 0.07
CA ILE A 15 -10.04 6.94 -1.21
C ILE A 15 -8.67 7.62 -1.26
N ASN A 16 -8.27 8.30 -0.18
CA ASN A 16 -6.98 8.96 -0.14
C ASN A 16 -5.82 7.95 -0.20
N ASN A 17 -5.93 6.82 0.50
CA ASN A 17 -4.95 5.73 0.41
C ASN A 17 -4.87 5.16 -1.01
N ALA A 18 -6.01 4.82 -1.62
CA ALA A 18 -6.05 4.33 -2.99
C ALA A 18 -5.44 5.35 -3.97
N HIS A 19 -5.70 6.64 -3.76
CA HIS A 19 -5.11 7.70 -4.57
C HIS A 19 -3.59 7.78 -4.43
N ILE A 20 -3.06 7.68 -3.22
CA ILE A 20 -1.60 7.67 -2.97
C ILE A 20 -0.94 6.47 -3.66
N ILE A 21 -1.56 5.29 -3.58
CA ILE A 21 -1.03 4.06 -4.18
C ILE A 21 -1.09 4.13 -5.71
N LEU A 22 -2.19 4.61 -6.29
CA LEU A 22 -2.40 4.64 -7.74
C LEU A 22 -1.65 5.77 -8.44
N THR A 23 -1.34 6.86 -7.72
CA THR A 23 -0.55 7.97 -8.24
C THR A 23 0.92 7.58 -8.39
N ASP A 24 1.40 6.69 -7.52
CA ASP A 24 2.79 6.22 -7.56
C ASP A 24 2.92 4.94 -8.39
N VAL A 25 3.66 5.03 -9.51
CA VAL A 25 3.89 3.90 -10.42
C VAL A 25 4.63 2.75 -9.72
N SER A 26 5.52 3.06 -8.77
CA SER A 26 6.25 2.06 -7.98
C SER A 26 5.32 1.32 -7.03
N LYS A 27 4.49 2.04 -6.27
CA LYS A 27 3.51 1.43 -5.35
C LYS A 27 2.48 0.60 -6.10
N ARG A 28 2.02 1.06 -7.27
CA ARG A 28 1.15 0.28 -8.15
C ARG A 28 1.80 -1.03 -8.59
N ASN A 29 3.05 -0.97 -9.07
CA ASN A 29 3.79 -2.17 -9.45
C ASN A 29 3.97 -3.15 -8.28
N ILE A 30 4.20 -2.63 -7.07
CA ILE A 30 4.31 -3.43 -5.85
C ILE A 30 2.98 -4.11 -5.52
N TYR A 31 1.86 -3.37 -5.59
CA TYR A 31 0.52 -3.93 -5.39
C TYR A 31 0.18 -5.00 -6.43
N ASP A 32 0.50 -4.77 -7.70
CA ASP A 32 0.24 -5.73 -8.77
C ASP A 32 1.08 -7.02 -8.59
N LYS A 33 2.29 -6.93 -8.02
CA LYS A 33 3.18 -8.07 -7.79
C LYS A 33 2.94 -8.83 -6.49
N TYR A 34 2.67 -8.12 -5.40
CA TYR A 34 2.72 -8.63 -4.03
C TYR A 34 1.43 -8.33 -3.23
N GLY A 35 0.45 -7.67 -3.86
CA GLY A 35 -0.81 -7.29 -3.24
C GLY A 35 -0.66 -6.26 -2.11
N SER A 36 -1.62 -6.29 -1.18
CA SER A 36 -1.63 -5.42 0.00
C SER A 36 -0.43 -5.63 0.92
N LEU A 37 0.13 -6.85 0.98
CA LEU A 37 1.32 -7.14 1.77
C LEU A 37 2.54 -6.37 1.23
N GLY A 38 2.69 -6.29 -0.09
CA GLY A 38 3.79 -5.52 -0.68
C GLY A 38 3.71 -4.04 -0.36
N LEU A 39 2.51 -3.46 -0.40
CA LEU A 39 2.30 -2.07 0.00
C LEU A 39 2.65 -1.84 1.47
N TYR A 40 2.28 -2.76 2.35
CA TYR A 40 2.63 -2.68 3.76
C TYR A 40 4.15 -2.70 3.95
N VAL A 41 4.86 -3.59 3.27
CA VAL A 41 6.33 -3.63 3.31
C VAL A 41 6.93 -2.36 2.72
N ALA A 42 6.36 -1.81 1.64
CA ALA A 42 6.81 -0.56 1.02
C ALA A 42 6.69 0.63 1.97
N GLU A 43 5.60 0.69 2.73
CA GLU A 43 5.33 1.75 3.70
C GLU A 43 6.22 1.66 4.93
N GLN A 44 6.52 0.44 5.40
CA GLN A 44 7.34 0.22 6.60
C GLN A 44 8.85 0.23 6.33
N PHE A 45 9.29 -0.31 5.20
CA PHE A 45 10.70 -0.56 4.89
C PHE A 45 11.22 0.21 3.66
N GLY A 46 10.34 0.90 2.94
CA GLY A 46 10.65 1.60 1.70
C GLY A 46 10.40 0.74 0.45
N GLU A 47 9.97 1.40 -0.64
CA GLU A 47 9.62 0.78 -1.92
C GLU A 47 10.77 -0.04 -2.52
N GLU A 48 12.00 0.45 -2.39
CA GLU A 48 13.22 -0.20 -2.88
C GLU A 48 13.54 -1.50 -2.12
N ASN A 49 13.11 -1.61 -0.87
CA ASN A 49 13.39 -2.76 0.00
C ASN A 49 12.33 -3.85 -0.11
N VAL A 50 11.19 -3.58 -0.76
CA VAL A 50 10.12 -4.57 -0.93
C VAL A 50 10.62 -5.79 -1.68
N ASN A 51 11.29 -5.58 -2.80
CA ASN A 51 11.80 -6.70 -3.60
C ASN A 51 12.80 -7.54 -2.80
N THR A 52 13.72 -6.90 -2.08
CA THR A 52 14.69 -7.56 -1.20
C THR A 52 14.00 -8.34 -0.07
N TYR A 53 12.97 -7.78 0.56
CA TYR A 53 12.20 -8.44 1.61
C TYR A 53 11.56 -9.74 1.10
N PHE A 54 10.87 -9.69 -0.05
CA PHE A 54 10.23 -10.89 -0.62
C PHE A 54 11.23 -11.93 -1.11
N MET A 55 12.35 -11.49 -1.69
CA MET A 55 13.44 -12.38 -2.10
C MET A 55 14.04 -13.10 -0.88
N LEU A 56 14.34 -12.37 0.19
CA LEU A 56 14.83 -12.96 1.42
C LEU A 56 13.79 -13.90 2.04
N SER A 57 12.53 -13.47 2.20
CA SER A 57 11.49 -14.33 2.78
C SER A 57 11.30 -15.63 2.00
N SER A 58 11.49 -15.61 0.68
CA SER A 58 11.44 -16.82 -0.15
C SER A 58 12.66 -17.74 0.00
N TRP A 59 13.78 -17.21 0.47
CA TRP A 59 15.02 -17.96 0.64
C TRP A 59 15.08 -18.73 1.96
N TRP A 60 14.29 -18.30 2.94
CA TRP A 60 14.12 -18.95 4.25
C TRP A 60 12.79 -19.71 4.37
N ALA A 61 11.98 -19.75 3.31
CA ALA A 61 10.74 -20.52 3.21
C ALA A 61 10.99 -21.86 2.50
#